data_AF-A0A350WYC7-F1
#
_entry.id   AF-A0A350WYC7-F1
#
_cell.length_a   1.000
_cell.length_b   1.000
_cell.length_c   1.000
_cell.angle_alpha   90.00
_cell.angle_beta   90.00
_cell.angle_gamma   90.00
#
_symmetry.space_group_name_H-M   'P 1'
#
loop_
_entity.id
_entity.type
_entity.pdbx_description
1 polymer ?
#
loop_
_entity_poly.entity_id
_entity_poly.type
_entity_poly.pdbx_seq_one_letter_code
_entity_poly.pdbx_strand_id
1 'polypeptide(L)'
;DIVLQTILKEKGLLDSVEIVYYNAVSDVQALVASNEVKIALIAEPSLTVLKSKVDNIETIIDCQAMWGELYDVTSYPQASVFIHHDLIENAPNTVNTLLKDIEASVTYANENPEAMAEEAIATGLDMPAAVIANSSKMSNLNYKSAKDAKAEIELYLQKLYEFQPNTIGGQLPDEDFYYLGK
;
A
#
# COMPACT_ATOMS: atom_id res chain seq x y z
N ASP A 1 3.50 0.94 -10.48
CA ASP A 1 4.76 1.14 -11.23
C ASP A 1 5.33 2.55 -11.09
N ILE A 2 4.49 3.60 -11.01
CA ILE A 2 4.93 5.00 -10.82
C ILE A 2 5.89 5.18 -9.64
N VAL A 3 5.61 4.53 -8.50
CA VAL A 3 6.51 4.55 -7.33
C VAL A 3 7.90 3.99 -7.67
N LEU A 4 7.97 2.81 -8.30
CA LEU A 4 9.23 2.20 -8.72
C LEU A 4 9.98 3.10 -9.71
N GLN A 5 9.30 3.60 -10.74
CA GLN A 5 9.91 4.50 -11.72
C GLN A 5 10.43 5.79 -11.08
N THR A 6 9.68 6.34 -10.13
CA THR A 6 10.09 7.53 -9.37
C THR A 6 11.36 7.23 -8.56
N ILE A 7 11.39 6.13 -7.80
CA ILE A 7 12.58 5.72 -7.03
C ILE A 7 13.78 5.52 -7.96
N LEU A 8 13.61 4.82 -9.08
CA LEU A 8 14.67 4.60 -10.06
C LEU A 8 15.17 5.91 -10.67
N LYS A 9 14.27 6.85 -10.98
CA LYS A 9 14.62 8.18 -11.51
C LYS A 9 15.42 9.00 -10.51
N GLU A 10 14.96 9.09 -9.26
CA GLU A 10 15.64 9.84 -8.19
C GLU A 10 17.02 9.25 -7.87
N LYS A 11 17.21 7.93 -8.07
CA LYS A 11 18.51 7.26 -7.93
C LYS A 11 19.37 7.29 -9.20
N GLY A 12 18.89 7.87 -10.31
CA GLY A 12 19.62 7.94 -11.58
C GLY A 12 19.77 6.59 -12.30
N LEU A 13 18.89 5.63 -12.01
CA LEU A 13 18.94 4.25 -12.51
C LEU A 13 17.87 3.94 -13.56
N LEU A 14 16.90 4.83 -13.78
CA LEU A 14 15.75 4.56 -14.65
C LEU A 14 16.17 4.15 -16.07
N ASP A 15 17.14 4.85 -16.66
CA ASP A 15 17.66 4.54 -18.02
C ASP A 15 18.61 3.34 -18.05
N SER A 16 18.98 2.80 -16.88
CA SER A 16 19.89 1.65 -16.73
C SER A 16 19.17 0.33 -16.52
N VAL A 17 17.83 0.33 -16.50
CA VAL A 17 17.01 -0.87 -16.27
C VAL A 17 15.90 -0.98 -17.31
N GLU A 18 15.51 -2.22 -17.61
CA GLU A 18 14.34 -2.51 -18.42
C GLU A 18 13.19 -2.95 -17.50
N ILE A 19 12.05 -2.26 -17.56
CA ILE A 19 10.84 -2.63 -16.82
C ILE A 19 9.93 -3.41 -17.76
N VAL A 20 9.77 -4.70 -17.49
CA VAL A 20 8.86 -5.58 -18.25
C VAL A 20 7.56 -5.74 -17.48
N TYR A 21 6.44 -5.44 -18.15
CA TYR A 21 5.11 -5.49 -17.57
C TYR A 21 4.40 -6.79 -17.93
N TYR A 22 3.76 -7.41 -16.94
CA TYR A 22 2.91 -8.57 -17.10
C TYR A 22 1.49 -8.26 -16.65
N ASN A 23 0.51 -8.89 -17.28
CA ASN A 23 -0.91 -8.62 -17.03
C ASN A 23 -1.40 -9.20 -15.70
N ALA A 24 -0.77 -10.27 -15.22
CA ALA A 24 -1.16 -10.93 -13.98
C ALA A 24 0.04 -11.18 -13.07
N VAL A 25 -0.18 -10.99 -11.76
CA VAL A 25 0.82 -11.31 -10.73
C VAL A 25 1.18 -12.79 -10.75
N SER A 26 0.23 -13.67 -11.12
CA SER A 26 0.48 -15.11 -11.28
C SER A 26 1.53 -15.43 -12.33
N ASP A 27 1.60 -14.65 -13.41
CA ASP A 27 2.59 -14.85 -14.48
C ASP A 27 3.98 -14.52 -13.95
N VAL A 28 4.11 -13.40 -13.24
CA VAL A 28 5.38 -13.00 -12.58
C VAL A 28 5.81 -14.05 -11.55
N GLN A 29 4.88 -14.55 -10.73
CA GLN A 29 5.17 -15.62 -9.76
C GLN A 29 5.68 -16.89 -10.45
N ALA A 30 5.09 -17.29 -11.58
CA ALA A 30 5.53 -18.46 -12.34
C ALA A 30 6.93 -18.27 -12.95
N LEU A 31 7.23 -17.08 -13.46
CA LEU A 31 8.55 -16.73 -14.01
C LEU A 31 9.65 -16.70 -12.94
N VAL A 32 9.33 -16.22 -11.74
CA VAL A 32 10.26 -16.27 -10.60
C VAL A 32 10.44 -17.71 -10.13
N ALA A 33 9.37 -18.50 -10.01
CA ALA A 33 9.44 -19.90 -9.60
C ALA A 33 10.22 -20.79 -10.57
N SER A 34 10.18 -20.49 -11.86
CA SER A 34 10.95 -21.16 -12.91
C SER A 34 12.38 -20.60 -13.08
N ASN A 35 12.76 -19.57 -12.31
CA ASN A 35 14.04 -18.88 -12.39
C ASN A 35 14.32 -18.23 -13.77
N GLU A 36 13.28 -17.95 -14.55
CA GLU A 36 13.36 -17.16 -15.79
C GLU A 36 13.55 -15.66 -15.48
N VAL A 37 12.99 -15.19 -14.36
CA VAL A 37 13.15 -13.81 -13.86
C VAL A 37 13.80 -13.84 -12.48
N LYS A 38 14.88 -13.04 -12.32
CA LYS A 38 15.65 -12.96 -11.07
C LYS A 38 15.21 -11.85 -10.12
N ILE A 39 14.59 -10.79 -10.66
CA ILE A 39 14.16 -9.61 -9.91
C ILE A 39 12.72 -9.31 -10.31
N ALA A 40 11.83 -9.26 -9.33
CA ALA A 40 10.42 -8.96 -9.54
C ALA A 40 9.92 -8.00 -8.46
N LEU A 41 9.04 -7.06 -8.85
CA LEU A 41 8.28 -6.24 -7.92
C LEU A 41 6.95 -6.95 -7.63
N ILE A 42 6.75 -7.39 -6.38
CA ILE A 42 5.56 -8.14 -5.98
C ILE A 42 5.07 -7.57 -4.64
N ALA A 43 3.79 -7.20 -4.58
CA ALA A 43 3.14 -6.75 -3.34
C ALA A 43 2.63 -7.93 -2.50
N GLU A 44 2.41 -7.69 -1.21
CA GLU A 44 1.65 -8.61 -0.37
C GLU A 44 0.16 -8.65 -0.80
N PRO A 45 -0.55 -9.79 -0.62
CA PRO A 45 -0.09 -11.07 -0.06
C PRO A 45 0.62 -11.98 -1.09
N SER A 46 0.75 -11.55 -2.34
CA SER A 46 1.32 -12.37 -3.41
C SER A 46 2.80 -12.72 -3.18
N LEU A 47 3.56 -11.86 -2.51
CA LEU A 47 4.94 -12.17 -2.11
C LEU A 47 4.99 -13.31 -1.09
N THR A 48 4.13 -13.29 -0.06
CA THR A 48 4.00 -14.40 0.90
C THR A 48 3.60 -15.70 0.21
N VAL A 49 2.65 -15.66 -0.74
CA VAL A 49 2.25 -16.85 -1.53
C VAL A 49 3.42 -17.41 -2.36
N LEU A 50 4.26 -16.54 -2.91
CA LEU A 50 5.44 -16.97 -3.68
C LEU A 50 6.48 -17.62 -2.76
N LYS A 51 6.78 -16.99 -1.63
CA LYS A 51 7.71 -17.49 -0.60
C LYS A 51 7.28 -18.84 0.00
N SER A 52 5.98 -19.16 -0.02
CA SER A 52 5.50 -20.47 0.44
C SER A 52 5.70 -21.60 -0.58
N LYS A 53 6.08 -21.28 -1.83
CA LYS A 53 6.24 -22.25 -2.93
C LYS A 53 7.67 -22.32 -3.45
N VAL A 54 8.46 -21.27 -3.25
CA VAL A 54 9.80 -21.10 -3.81
C VAL A 54 10.75 -20.75 -2.67
N ASP A 55 11.74 -21.61 -2.47
CA ASP A 55 12.81 -21.36 -1.50
C ASP A 55 13.76 -20.27 -2.01
N ASN A 56 14.49 -19.62 -1.08
CA ASN A 56 15.53 -18.62 -1.37
C ASN A 56 15.03 -17.33 -2.06
N ILE A 57 13.78 -16.94 -1.84
CA ILE A 57 13.29 -15.61 -2.23
C ILE A 57 13.69 -14.58 -1.18
N GLU A 58 14.54 -13.62 -1.57
CA GLU A 58 14.99 -12.52 -0.74
C GLU A 58 14.30 -11.21 -1.12
N THR A 59 13.88 -10.43 -0.12
CA THR A 59 13.41 -9.07 -0.33
C THR A 59 14.62 -8.13 -0.30
N ILE A 60 15.05 -7.66 -1.48
CA ILE A 60 16.24 -6.81 -1.61
C ILE A 60 15.94 -5.30 -1.61
N ILE A 61 14.69 -4.92 -1.90
CA ILE A 61 14.23 -3.52 -1.94
C ILE A 61 12.84 -3.46 -1.31
N ASP A 62 12.67 -2.55 -0.35
CA ASP A 62 11.37 -2.11 0.15
C ASP A 62 11.08 -0.71 -0.42
N CYS A 63 10.03 -0.59 -1.23
CA CYS A 63 9.67 0.68 -1.85
C CYS A 63 9.25 1.72 -0.79
N GLN A 64 8.56 1.33 0.29
CA GLN A 64 8.12 2.25 1.36
C GLN A 64 9.34 2.85 2.06
N ALA A 65 10.31 2.01 2.42
CA ALA A 65 11.56 2.46 3.03
C ALA A 65 12.35 3.39 2.10
N MET A 66 12.53 3.00 0.83
CA MET A 66 13.24 3.79 -0.16
C MET A 66 12.57 5.15 -0.41
N TRP A 67 11.24 5.19 -0.44
CA TRP A 67 10.49 6.44 -0.57
C TRP A 67 10.67 7.35 0.65
N GLY A 68 10.59 6.77 1.84
CA GLY A 68 10.80 7.50 3.08
C GLY A 68 12.19 8.13 3.15
N GLU A 69 13.23 7.40 2.75
CA GLU A 69 14.59 7.92 2.65
C GLU A 69 14.74 9.06 1.63
N LEU A 70 14.05 8.97 0.49
CA LEU A 70 14.16 9.96 -0.59
C LEU A 70 13.51 11.30 -0.23
N TYR A 71 12.43 11.27 0.54
CA TYR A 71 11.59 12.44 0.76
C TYR A 71 11.43 12.86 2.23
N ASP A 72 12.12 12.18 3.15
CA ASP A 72 12.02 12.44 4.60
C ASP A 72 10.57 12.32 5.11
N VAL A 73 9.92 11.23 4.70
CA VAL A 73 8.55 10.86 5.11
C VAL A 73 8.52 9.42 5.60
N THR A 74 7.42 8.99 6.21
CA THR A 74 7.31 7.63 6.73
C THR A 74 6.58 6.68 5.79
N SER A 75 5.86 7.19 4.78
CA SER A 75 5.13 6.36 3.82
C SER A 75 4.76 7.11 2.54
N TYR A 76 4.38 6.37 1.49
CA TYR A 76 3.51 6.89 0.43
C TYR A 76 2.10 6.30 0.58
N PRO A 77 1.07 7.10 0.90
CA PRO A 77 -0.27 6.58 1.17
C PRO A 77 -1.00 6.23 -0.14
N GLN A 78 -0.89 4.98 -0.58
CA GLN A 78 -1.63 4.49 -1.78
C GLN A 78 -3.09 4.17 -1.49
N ALA A 79 -3.40 3.77 -0.26
CA ALA A 79 -4.75 3.45 0.20
C ALA A 79 -5.24 4.56 1.12
N SER A 80 -6.51 4.92 0.99
CA SER A 80 -7.14 5.97 1.80
C SER A 80 -8.62 5.65 2.02
N VAL A 81 -9.15 6.12 3.15
CA VAL A 81 -10.57 6.01 3.47
C VAL A 81 -11.26 7.29 3.02
N PHE A 82 -12.13 7.17 2.02
CA PHE A 82 -12.97 8.28 1.56
C PHE A 82 -14.35 8.20 2.21
N ILE A 83 -14.80 9.34 2.75
CA ILE A 83 -16.09 9.44 3.41
C ILE A 83 -16.91 10.48 2.65
N HIS A 84 -18.12 10.10 2.24
CA HIS A 84 -19.02 11.01 1.55
C HIS A 84 -19.35 12.22 2.44
N HIS A 85 -19.32 13.42 1.86
CA HIS A 85 -19.51 14.68 2.59
C HIS A 85 -20.83 14.68 3.40
N ASP A 86 -21.93 14.23 2.82
CA ASP A 86 -23.23 14.12 3.50
C ASP A 86 -23.16 13.31 4.81
N LEU A 87 -22.31 12.29 4.90
CA LEU A 87 -22.17 11.49 6.12
C LEU A 87 -21.40 12.27 7.20
N ILE A 88 -20.40 13.06 6.78
CA ILE A 88 -19.64 13.94 7.67
C ILE A 88 -20.54 15.02 8.26
N GLU A 89 -21.43 15.60 7.45
CA GLU A 89 -22.36 16.64 7.91
C GLU A 89 -23.48 16.09 8.78
N ASN A 90 -24.13 15.02 8.34
CA ASN A 90 -25.36 14.53 8.98
C ASN A 90 -25.10 13.53 10.12
N ALA A 91 -23.93 12.86 10.14
CA ALA A 91 -23.59 11.86 11.15
C ALA A 91 -22.11 11.94 11.60
N PRO A 92 -21.62 13.10 12.07
CA PRO A 92 -20.21 13.28 12.45
C PRO A 92 -19.76 12.32 13.56
N ASN A 93 -20.66 11.96 14.49
CA ASN A 93 -20.34 10.98 15.52
C ASN A 93 -20.11 9.58 14.95
N THR A 94 -20.89 9.17 13.94
CA THR A 94 -20.70 7.90 13.24
C THR A 94 -19.36 7.87 12.50
N VAL A 95 -19.00 8.97 11.84
CA VAL A 95 -17.69 9.11 11.18
C VAL A 95 -16.55 9.00 12.19
N ASN A 96 -16.63 9.72 13.30
CA ASN A 96 -15.61 9.67 14.34
C ASN A 96 -15.48 8.28 14.98
N THR A 97 -16.60 7.58 15.20
CA THR A 97 -16.57 6.18 15.67
C THR A 97 -15.94 5.26 14.63
N LEU A 98 -16.35 5.35 13.37
CA LEU A 98 -15.79 4.54 12.28
C LEU A 98 -14.27 4.68 12.18
N LEU A 99 -13.74 5.91 12.22
CA LEU A 99 -12.30 6.16 12.14
C LEU A 99 -11.54 5.57 13.34
N LYS A 100 -12.10 5.65 14.55
CA LYS A 100 -11.55 5.00 15.74
C LYS A 100 -11.58 3.48 15.65
N ASP A 101 -12.66 2.92 15.11
CA ASP A 101 -12.80 1.48 14.93
C ASP A 101 -11.79 0.97 13.88
N ILE A 102 -11.52 1.75 12.82
CA ILE A 102 -10.46 1.43 11.84
C ILE A 102 -9.08 1.46 12.50
N GLU A 103 -8.75 2.51 13.27
CA GLU A 103 -7.47 2.60 13.99
C GLU A 103 -7.27 1.43 14.97
N ALA A 104 -8.32 1.09 15.73
CA ALA A 104 -8.32 -0.05 16.63
C ALA A 104 -8.19 -1.38 15.88
N SER A 105 -8.86 -1.52 14.73
CA SER A 105 -8.78 -2.72 13.88
C SER A 105 -7.38 -2.91 13.31
N VAL A 106 -6.71 -1.85 12.85
CA VAL A 106 -5.32 -1.89 12.40
C VAL A 106 -4.38 -2.31 13.54
N THR A 107 -4.57 -1.73 14.73
CA THR A 107 -3.79 -2.10 15.92
C THR A 107 -3.98 -3.58 16.26
N TYR A 108 -5.23 -4.03 16.32
CA TYR A 108 -5.57 -5.44 16.58
C TYR A 108 -4.95 -6.38 15.56
N ALA A 109 -5.01 -6.06 14.27
CA ALA A 109 -4.46 -6.89 13.20
C ALA A 109 -2.93 -7.04 13.30
N ASN A 110 -2.23 -6.00 13.73
CA ASN A 110 -0.78 -6.02 13.94
C ASN A 110 -0.39 -6.82 15.20
N GLU A 111 -1.18 -6.71 16.28
CA GLU A 111 -0.91 -7.39 17.55
C GLU A 111 -1.35 -8.87 17.54
N ASN A 112 -2.37 -9.22 16.75
CA ASN A 112 -3.00 -10.54 16.75
C ASN A 112 -3.15 -11.12 15.32
N PRO A 113 -2.07 -11.26 14.55
CA PRO A 113 -2.16 -11.59 13.13
C PRO A 113 -2.80 -12.96 12.85
N GLU A 114 -2.60 -13.94 13.72
CA GLU A 114 -3.22 -15.27 13.58
C GLU A 114 -4.74 -15.22 13.85
N ALA A 115 -5.18 -14.51 14.90
CA ALA A 115 -6.60 -14.37 15.21
C ALA A 115 -7.33 -13.53 14.14
N MET A 116 -6.71 -12.43 13.70
CA MET A 116 -7.20 -11.63 12.58
C MET A 116 -7.36 -12.47 11.31
N ALA A 117 -6.42 -13.37 11.01
CA ALA A 117 -6.53 -14.26 9.85
C ALA A 117 -7.74 -15.21 9.93
N GLU A 118 -8.04 -15.76 11.10
CA GLU A 118 -9.25 -16.58 11.31
C GLU A 118 -10.53 -15.77 11.09
N GLU A 119 -10.59 -14.54 11.63
CA GLU A 119 -11.72 -13.63 11.44
C GLU A 119 -11.89 -13.21 9.98
N ALA A 120 -10.80 -12.92 9.27
CA ALA A 120 -10.82 -12.60 7.85
C ALA A 120 -11.41 -13.74 7.02
N ILE A 121 -11.05 -15.00 7.32
CA ILE A 121 -11.64 -16.17 6.66
C ILE A 121 -13.13 -16.30 6.99
N ALA A 122 -13.51 -16.09 8.25
CA ALA A 122 -14.91 -16.16 8.67
C ALA A 122 -15.80 -15.10 7.99
N THR A 123 -15.22 -13.96 7.60
CA THR A 123 -15.90 -12.90 6.84
C THR A 123 -15.88 -13.11 5.32
N GLY A 124 -15.24 -14.18 4.83
CA GLY A 124 -15.29 -14.61 3.43
C GLY A 124 -13.99 -14.43 2.64
N LEU A 125 -12.88 -14.07 3.29
CA LEU A 125 -11.58 -14.03 2.61
C LEU A 125 -11.10 -15.45 2.29
N ASP A 126 -11.07 -15.81 1.00
CA ASP A 126 -10.65 -17.13 0.55
C ASP A 126 -9.13 -17.20 0.34
N MET A 127 -8.39 -17.37 1.44
CA MET A 127 -6.94 -17.49 1.46
C MET A 127 -6.48 -18.31 2.68
N PRO A 128 -5.37 -19.08 2.61
CA PRO A 128 -4.89 -19.80 3.78
C PRO A 128 -4.54 -18.86 4.94
N ALA A 129 -4.96 -19.20 6.16
CA ALA A 129 -4.73 -18.38 7.36
C ALA A 129 -3.26 -17.98 7.54
N ALA A 130 -2.34 -18.91 7.28
CA ALA A 130 -0.90 -18.65 7.36
C ALA A 130 -0.42 -17.60 6.35
N VAL A 131 -1.03 -17.50 5.17
CA VAL A 131 -0.70 -16.44 4.19
C VAL A 131 -1.20 -15.10 4.68
N ILE A 132 -2.43 -15.03 5.19
CA ILE A 132 -3.02 -13.79 5.73
C ILE A 132 -2.18 -13.27 6.91
N ALA A 133 -1.88 -14.12 7.89
CA ALA A 133 -1.13 -13.74 9.09
C ALA A 133 0.33 -13.35 8.81
N ASN A 134 0.99 -13.98 7.84
CA ASN A 134 2.37 -13.62 7.49
C ASN A 134 2.45 -12.39 6.59
N SER A 135 1.51 -12.24 5.64
CA SER A 135 1.47 -11.08 4.77
C SER A 135 1.10 -9.80 5.53
N SER A 136 0.23 -9.87 6.54
CA SER A 136 -0.15 -8.69 7.35
C SER A 136 1.04 -8.05 8.04
N LYS A 137 1.96 -8.86 8.59
CA LYS A 137 3.21 -8.41 9.22
C LYS A 137 4.11 -7.61 8.28
N MET A 138 4.03 -7.89 6.97
CA MET A 138 4.83 -7.24 5.93
C MET A 138 4.04 -6.17 5.15
N SER A 139 2.73 -6.05 5.37
CA SER A 139 1.85 -5.14 4.62
C SER A 139 1.89 -3.70 5.11
N ASN A 140 2.71 -3.40 6.14
CA ASN A 140 2.83 -2.08 6.74
C ASN A 140 1.46 -1.46 7.09
N LEU A 141 0.60 -2.24 7.73
CA LEU A 141 -0.74 -1.79 8.15
C LEU A 141 -0.59 -0.70 9.20
N ASN A 142 -0.85 0.55 8.81
CA ASN A 142 -0.77 1.70 9.68
C ASN A 142 -1.95 2.64 9.38
N TYR A 143 -2.59 3.13 10.44
CA TYR A 143 -3.62 4.14 10.32
C TYR A 143 -3.03 5.51 10.66
N LYS A 144 -3.25 6.47 9.78
CA LYS A 144 -2.98 7.89 10.05
C LYS A 144 -4.20 8.70 9.69
N SER A 145 -4.52 9.68 10.54
CA SER A 145 -5.55 10.66 10.20
C SER A 145 -5.14 11.46 8.96
N ALA A 146 -6.11 11.96 8.19
CA ALA A 146 -5.80 12.81 7.04
C ALA A 146 -5.01 14.07 7.42
N LYS A 147 -5.19 14.55 8.66
CA LYS A 147 -4.41 15.65 9.23
C LYS A 147 -2.93 15.29 9.39
N ASP A 148 -2.64 14.13 9.99
CA ASP A 148 -1.26 13.71 10.27
C ASP A 148 -0.54 13.20 9.03
N ALA A 149 -1.29 12.66 8.06
CA ALA A 149 -0.78 12.18 6.78
C ALA A 149 -0.78 13.27 5.68
N LYS A 150 -1.27 14.48 5.94
CA LYS A 150 -1.51 15.50 4.90
C LYS A 150 -0.29 15.72 4.00
N ALA A 151 0.88 15.96 4.60
CA ALA A 151 2.11 16.19 3.85
C ALA A 151 2.53 14.98 3.01
N GLU A 152 2.34 13.75 3.51
CA GLU A 152 2.65 12.52 2.79
C GLU A 152 1.69 12.30 1.61
N ILE A 153 0.40 12.62 1.80
CA ILE A 153 -0.63 12.58 0.76
C ILE A 153 -0.31 13.60 -0.33
N GLU A 154 -0.05 14.86 0.04
CA GLU A 154 0.29 15.93 -0.91
C GLU A 154 1.54 15.59 -1.72
N LEU A 155 2.60 15.12 -1.06
CA LEU A 155 3.81 14.66 -1.74
C LEU A 155 3.52 13.52 -2.72
N TYR A 156 2.75 12.52 -2.30
CA TYR A 156 2.42 11.38 -3.16
C TYR A 156 1.62 11.82 -4.39
N LEU A 157 0.57 12.63 -4.20
CA LEU A 157 -0.25 13.15 -5.29
C LEU A 157 0.54 14.09 -6.20
N GLN A 158 1.45 14.90 -5.66
CA GLN A 158 2.38 15.73 -6.44
C GLN A 158 3.25 14.87 -7.35
N LYS A 159 3.82 13.77 -6.85
CA LYS A 159 4.65 12.86 -7.65
C LYS A 159 3.84 12.13 -8.72
N LEU A 160 2.59 11.75 -8.42
CA LEU A 160 1.67 11.21 -9.43
C LEU A 160 1.35 12.24 -10.51
N TYR A 161 1.11 13.49 -10.12
CA TYR A 161 0.82 14.59 -11.05
C TYR A 161 2.02 14.91 -11.95
N GLU A 162 3.23 14.99 -11.40
CA GLU A 162 4.48 15.19 -12.14
C GLU A 162 4.76 14.06 -13.13
N PHE A 163 4.38 12.83 -12.77
CA PHE A 163 4.51 11.68 -13.66
C PHE A 163 3.49 11.73 -14.79
N GLN A 164 2.21 11.83 -14.46
CA GLN A 164 1.12 11.94 -15.42
C GLN A 164 -0.13 12.53 -14.75
N PRO A 165 -0.54 13.78 -15.07
CA PRO A 165 -1.65 14.47 -14.40
C PRO A 165 -2.97 13.68 -14.34
N ASN A 166 -3.27 12.92 -15.40
CA ASN A 166 -4.51 12.13 -15.49
C ASN A 166 -4.61 11.02 -14.43
N THR A 167 -3.50 10.62 -13.80
CA THR A 167 -3.49 9.61 -12.73
C THR A 167 -4.25 10.06 -11.48
N ILE A 168 -4.40 11.37 -11.28
CA ILE A 168 -5.15 11.98 -10.17
C ILE A 168 -6.34 12.82 -10.65
N GLY A 169 -6.78 12.64 -11.90
CA GLY A 169 -7.89 13.41 -12.47
C GLY A 169 -7.52 14.78 -13.04
N GLY A 170 -6.22 15.07 -13.22
CA GLY A 170 -5.73 16.24 -13.96
C GLY A 170 -5.42 17.48 -13.12
N GLN A 171 -5.67 17.46 -11.80
CA GLN A 171 -5.33 18.55 -10.89
C GLN A 171 -5.08 18.01 -9.48
N LEU A 172 -4.30 18.75 -8.70
CA LEU A 172 -4.14 18.48 -7.26
C LEU A 172 -5.45 18.79 -6.52
N PRO A 173 -5.78 18.05 -5.46
CA PRO A 173 -6.93 18.35 -4.62
C PRO A 173 -6.76 19.68 -3.88
N ASP A 174 -7.88 20.28 -3.49
CA ASP A 174 -7.93 21.42 -2.59
C ASP A 174 -8.02 20.96 -1.11
N GLU A 175 -8.19 21.92 -0.20
CA GLU A 175 -8.28 21.66 1.23
C GLU A 175 -9.51 20.82 1.63
N ASP A 176 -10.60 20.87 0.86
CA ASP A 176 -11.84 20.13 1.17
C ASP A 176 -11.70 18.62 0.93
N PHE A 177 -10.62 18.19 0.27
CA PHE A 177 -10.24 16.79 0.14
C PHE A 177 -9.84 16.15 1.47
N TYR A 178 -9.35 16.93 2.43
CA TYR A 178 -8.77 16.42 3.67
C TYR A 178 -9.75 16.55 4.85
N TYR A 179 -10.08 15.43 5.48
CA TYR A 179 -10.84 15.46 6.74
C TYR A 179 -9.91 15.80 7.92
N LEU A 180 -9.88 17.07 8.32
CA LEU A 180 -8.98 17.56 9.38
C LEU A 180 -9.51 17.40 10.82
N GLY A 181 -10.66 16.71 10.98
CA GLY A 181 -11.40 16.60 12.23
C GLY A 181 -12.19 17.87 12.55
N LYS A 182 -13.32 17.70 13.22
CA LYS A 182 -14.07 18.79 13.89
C LYS A 182 -13.84 18.71 15.39
#